data_AF-A0A2N5UXZ3-F1
#
_entry.id   AF-A0A2N5UXZ3-F1
#
_cell.length_a   1.000
_cell.length_b   1.000
_cell.length_c   1.000
_cell.angle_alpha   90.00
_cell.angle_beta   90.00
_cell.angle_gamma   90.00
#
_symmetry.space_group_name_H-M   'P 1'
#
loop_
_entity.id
_entity.type
_entity.pdbx_description
1 polymer ?
#
loop_
_entity_poly.entity_id
_entity_poly.type
_entity_poly.pdbx_seq_one_letter_code
_entity_poly.pdbx_strand_id
1 'polypeptide(L)'
;MTMAQTPLLGEANTPLHELVGRGTGFDGATPARVVTATPNPLRRLCTKNGRDPSATPGGDNVSVDGTPMRTPRARNTLNINAGDDKSMMGDTPRARDMDIKQQLRQGFMALPKPKNDYELVLPEEEQERIAELVDEAGSMIEDAADRKAKMQALQAVEEQKALARRSQVIQRGLPRPIEFDEQRLRNSLDQGPSKLEDDLERQILDEMIQLLLHDAVVYPVAGGKVSGGGRSNLPAIEDEAIAAAKEMVHSEMANSCGFPGANAEQIKRVAVLAEEELFKRTWEDCSKEYVFDARTLSWVPSSTLDEQMKIAGLKHMIDEGRTNMIKDANACNKAEKKLSKLVGGYQARSKGLSDKLLGRVAELNRYQIELASFERLEINEQGAATRRLEKLQEEVQTLTRRGREGQDTYKELVDAKALLQTEIEDMKAEITMREVEEANEAALESA
;
A
#
# COMPACT_ATOMS: atom_id res chain seq x y z
N MET A 1 22.29 42.34 16.20
CA MET A 1 21.42 41.37 16.89
C MET A 1 20.01 41.51 16.33
N THR A 2 19.63 40.60 15.43
CA THR A 2 18.22 40.25 15.15
C THR A 2 18.24 38.80 14.67
N MET A 3 17.81 37.89 15.54
CA MET A 3 17.80 36.45 15.32
C MET A 3 16.61 36.09 14.43
N ALA A 4 16.85 35.55 13.23
CA ALA A 4 15.81 34.98 12.40
C ALA A 4 15.57 33.53 12.82
N GLN A 5 14.37 33.23 13.31
CA GLN A 5 13.94 31.96 13.86
C GLN A 5 13.69 30.95 12.74
N THR A 6 14.23 29.74 12.86
CA THR A 6 14.09 28.66 11.88
C THR A 6 12.73 27.94 12.02
N PRO A 7 12.10 27.50 10.92
CA PRO A 7 10.74 26.99 10.90
C PRO A 7 10.68 25.50 11.29
N LEU A 8 11.39 25.11 12.34
CA LEU A 8 11.41 23.72 12.85
C LEU A 8 10.78 23.59 14.24
N LEU A 9 10.16 24.66 14.75
CA LEU A 9 9.37 24.68 15.98
C LEU A 9 7.90 24.82 15.60
N GLY A 10 7.20 23.68 15.52
CA GLY A 10 5.84 23.57 15.00
C GLY A 10 4.75 24.06 15.96
N GLU A 11 4.71 25.37 16.24
CA GLU A 11 3.67 25.95 17.13
C GLU A 11 2.87 27.10 16.52
N ALA A 12 3.11 27.51 15.27
CA ALA A 12 2.26 28.47 14.57
C ALA A 12 1.52 27.76 13.42
N ASN A 13 0.23 27.48 13.63
CA ASN A 13 -0.68 27.07 12.56
C ASN A 13 -0.62 28.13 11.45
N THR A 14 -0.05 27.78 10.31
CA THR A 14 -0.23 28.59 9.10
C THR A 14 -1.73 28.53 8.79
N PRO A 15 -2.43 29.68 8.65
CA PRO A 15 -3.84 29.65 8.33
C PRO A 15 -4.01 28.89 7.02
N LEU A 16 -4.81 27.81 7.08
CA LEU A 16 -5.10 26.96 5.95
C LEU A 16 -5.59 27.87 4.82
N HIS A 17 -4.78 28.04 3.78
CA HIS A 17 -5.27 28.63 2.55
C HIS A 17 -6.19 27.57 1.97
N GLU A 18 -7.47 27.66 2.31
CA GLU A 18 -8.52 26.99 1.56
C GLU A 18 -8.24 27.27 0.09
N LEU A 19 -8.04 26.22 -0.69
CA LEU A 19 -8.10 26.32 -2.14
C LEU A 19 -9.56 26.63 -2.51
N VAL A 20 -9.98 27.86 -2.23
CA VAL A 20 -11.22 28.44 -2.70
C VAL A 20 -11.15 28.39 -4.23
N GLY A 21 -11.90 27.45 -4.83
CA GLY A 21 -11.94 27.23 -6.28
C GLY A 21 -11.94 25.78 -6.76
N ARG A 22 -11.74 24.77 -5.89
CA ARG A 22 -12.04 23.35 -6.21
C ARG A 22 -13.15 22.79 -5.31
N GLY A 23 -14.21 23.57 -5.14
CA GLY A 23 -15.45 23.11 -4.53
C GLY A 23 -16.34 22.41 -5.55
N THR A 24 -17.04 21.38 -5.08
CA THR A 24 -18.10 20.66 -5.77
C THR A 24 -19.31 21.57 -6.04
N GLY A 25 -19.24 22.39 -7.08
CA GLY A 25 -20.38 22.90 -7.85
C GLY A 25 -21.52 23.67 -7.16
N PHE A 26 -21.36 24.18 -5.94
CA PHE A 26 -22.46 24.79 -5.18
C PHE A 26 -22.31 26.28 -4.80
N ASP A 27 -21.39 27.02 -5.42
CA ASP A 27 -21.20 28.45 -5.14
C ASP A 27 -21.53 29.34 -6.35
N GLY A 28 -22.23 30.45 -6.09
CA GLY A 28 -23.04 31.21 -7.05
C GLY A 28 -22.32 31.98 -8.17
N ALA A 29 -23.12 32.43 -9.15
CA ALA A 29 -22.70 33.01 -10.43
C ALA A 29 -22.24 34.48 -10.36
N THR A 30 -21.17 34.78 -9.61
CA THR A 30 -20.47 36.08 -9.70
C THR A 30 -18.95 35.87 -9.82
N PRO A 31 -18.28 36.47 -10.83
CA PRO A 31 -16.87 36.21 -11.07
C PRO A 31 -15.97 36.92 -10.04
N ALA A 32 -15.24 36.13 -9.24
CA ALA A 32 -14.21 36.64 -8.34
C ALA A 32 -12.83 36.70 -9.01
N ARG A 33 -12.04 37.70 -8.63
CA ARG A 33 -10.73 38.06 -9.19
C ARG A 33 -9.64 37.07 -8.77
N VAL A 34 -9.11 36.30 -9.71
CA VAL A 34 -7.96 35.40 -9.50
C VAL A 34 -6.65 36.19 -9.54
N VAL A 35 -5.88 36.17 -8.44
CA VAL A 35 -4.53 36.74 -8.38
C VAL A 35 -3.53 35.62 -8.66
N THR A 36 -2.91 35.63 -9.83
CA THR A 36 -1.81 34.72 -10.19
C THR A 36 -0.52 35.14 -9.49
N ALA A 37 0.00 34.27 -8.62
CA ALA A 37 1.30 34.45 -7.98
C ALA A 37 2.45 34.15 -8.96
N THR A 38 3.36 35.11 -9.14
CA THR A 38 4.59 35.01 -9.92
C THR A 38 5.54 33.93 -9.38
N PRO A 39 6.10 33.04 -10.22
CA PRO A 39 7.07 32.05 -9.77
C PRO A 39 8.46 32.67 -9.54
N ASN A 40 9.07 32.31 -8.41
CA ASN A 40 10.36 32.79 -7.90
C ASN A 40 11.55 32.40 -8.82
N PRO A 41 12.38 33.37 -9.29
CA PRO A 41 13.47 33.14 -10.25
C PRO A 41 14.78 32.55 -9.68
N LEU A 42 14.87 32.23 -8.38
CA LEU A 42 16.14 31.78 -7.76
C LEU A 42 16.36 30.25 -7.70
N ARG A 43 15.56 29.44 -8.40
CA ARG A 43 15.67 27.95 -8.37
C ARG A 43 16.27 27.32 -9.64
N ARG A 44 17.23 27.99 -10.29
CA ARG A 44 18.08 27.40 -11.33
C ARG A 44 19.52 27.86 -11.16
N LEU A 45 20.36 27.10 -10.46
CA LEU A 45 21.81 27.03 -10.69
C LEU A 45 22.39 25.81 -9.95
N CYS A 46 23.45 25.21 -10.52
CA CYS A 46 24.25 24.03 -10.09
C CYS A 46 23.63 22.69 -10.53
N THR A 47 24.16 21.91 -11.49
CA THR A 47 25.56 21.47 -11.78
C THR A 47 25.60 21.07 -13.29
N LYS A 48 26.65 21.22 -14.12
CA LYS A 48 28.04 20.71 -14.07
C LYS A 48 28.89 21.43 -15.15
N ASN A 49 30.11 21.84 -14.79
CA ASN A 49 31.20 22.11 -15.73
C ASN A 49 32.16 20.91 -15.75
N GLY A 50 32.74 20.61 -16.90
CA GLY A 50 33.84 19.67 -17.08
C GLY A 50 33.99 19.28 -18.54
N ARG A 51 34.74 20.08 -19.30
CA ARG A 51 35.12 19.84 -20.70
C ARG A 51 36.62 19.57 -20.74
N ASP A 52 37.04 18.61 -21.58
CA ASP A 52 38.41 18.45 -22.07
C ASP A 52 38.37 17.93 -23.53
N PRO A 53 39.45 18.05 -24.32
CA PRO A 53 39.39 18.69 -25.62
C PRO A 53 40.13 17.87 -26.70
N SER A 54 39.41 17.05 -27.48
CA SER A 54 39.95 16.48 -28.71
C SER A 54 38.81 15.93 -29.59
N ALA A 55 38.23 16.80 -30.40
CA ALA A 55 37.54 16.44 -31.64
C ALA A 55 37.25 17.70 -32.47
N THR A 56 37.68 17.65 -33.73
CA THR A 56 37.73 18.70 -34.75
C THR A 56 36.32 19.16 -35.21
N PRO A 57 36.15 20.38 -35.74
CA PRO A 57 34.87 21.09 -35.79
C PRO A 57 34.17 21.03 -37.16
N GLY A 58 32.84 21.11 -37.16
CA GLY A 58 32.04 21.43 -38.33
C GLY A 58 30.54 21.49 -38.05
N GLY A 59 29.97 22.69 -38.10
CA GLY A 59 28.52 22.88 -38.36
C GLY A 59 27.64 23.30 -37.19
N ASP A 60 27.78 24.57 -36.80
CA ASP A 60 26.71 25.56 -36.58
C ASP A 60 25.40 25.25 -35.83
N ASN A 61 25.19 26.11 -34.82
CA ASN A 61 23.95 26.72 -34.33
C ASN A 61 23.10 25.98 -33.27
N VAL A 62 23.37 26.37 -32.01
CA VAL A 62 22.45 27.05 -31.10
C VAL A 62 20.94 26.80 -31.34
N SER A 63 20.28 26.11 -30.40
CA SER A 63 19.37 26.77 -29.45
C SER A 63 18.73 25.78 -28.47
N VAL A 64 18.71 26.17 -27.20
CA VAL A 64 17.93 25.59 -26.11
C VAL A 64 16.58 26.30 -26.10
N ASP A 65 15.49 25.62 -26.47
CA ASP A 65 14.17 25.67 -25.80
C ASP A 65 13.13 24.90 -26.64
N GLY A 66 12.40 23.97 -26.01
CA GLY A 66 11.38 23.18 -26.69
C GLY A 66 10.51 22.37 -25.74
N THR A 67 9.41 22.96 -25.30
CA THR A 67 8.24 22.26 -24.76
C THR A 67 7.53 21.45 -25.87
N PRO A 68 6.87 20.32 -25.53
CA PRO A 68 6.29 19.42 -26.51
C PRO A 68 4.88 19.88 -26.86
N MET A 69 4.61 20.18 -28.13
CA MET A 69 3.32 20.08 -28.84
C MET A 69 3.45 20.79 -30.18
N ARG A 70 3.93 20.06 -31.21
CA ARG A 70 3.75 20.50 -32.61
C ARG A 70 3.55 19.29 -33.51
N THR A 71 2.39 19.24 -34.13
CA THR A 71 2.05 18.34 -35.24
C THR A 71 2.81 18.77 -36.51
N PRO A 72 3.39 17.83 -37.30
CA PRO A 72 4.10 18.19 -38.51
C PRO A 72 3.13 18.59 -39.63
N ARG A 73 3.31 19.81 -40.15
CA ARG A 73 2.66 20.33 -41.35
C ARG A 73 3.25 19.66 -42.59
N ALA A 74 2.59 18.60 -43.06
CA ALA A 74 2.70 18.10 -44.43
C ALA A 74 1.30 17.79 -44.96
N ARG A 75 0.52 18.85 -45.24
CA ARG A 75 -0.75 18.75 -45.97
C ARG A 75 -1.16 20.12 -46.49
N ASN A 76 -0.71 20.47 -47.70
CA ASN A 76 -1.36 21.47 -48.53
C ASN A 76 -0.92 21.32 -49.99
N THR A 77 -1.57 20.40 -50.70
CA THR A 77 -1.50 20.23 -52.16
C THR A 77 -2.79 20.67 -52.85
N LEU A 78 -3.63 21.49 -52.19
CA LEU A 78 -4.83 22.09 -52.79
C LEU A 78 -4.95 23.55 -52.33
N ASN A 79 -4.88 24.44 -53.31
CA ASN A 79 -4.69 25.89 -53.17
C ASN A 79 -5.99 26.61 -52.76
N ILE A 80 -6.51 26.34 -51.55
CA ILE A 80 -7.85 26.80 -51.09
C ILE A 80 -7.85 28.20 -50.44
N ASN A 81 -6.70 28.79 -50.14
CA ASN A 81 -6.63 30.17 -49.64
C ASN A 81 -5.95 31.08 -50.67
N ALA A 82 -6.56 31.20 -51.85
CA ALA A 82 -6.22 32.25 -52.80
C ALA A 82 -7.08 33.48 -52.51
N GLY A 83 -6.46 34.53 -51.97
CA GLY A 83 -7.01 35.88 -51.95
C GLY A 83 -7.16 36.47 -50.56
N ASP A 84 -6.10 37.11 -50.07
CA ASP A 84 -6.26 38.44 -49.44
C ASP A 84 -4.92 39.20 -49.41
N ASP A 85 -4.30 39.36 -50.59
CA ASP A 85 -3.23 40.34 -50.80
C ASP A 85 -3.87 41.72 -50.99
N LYS A 86 -4.38 42.29 -49.88
CA LYS A 86 -4.67 43.73 -49.72
C LYS A 86 -4.92 44.05 -48.25
N SER A 87 -3.83 43.99 -47.48
CA SER A 87 -3.75 44.66 -46.19
C SER A 87 -3.82 46.18 -46.42
N MET A 88 -5.00 46.78 -46.26
CA MET A 88 -5.11 48.16 -45.78
C MET A 88 -5.35 48.13 -44.27
N MET A 89 -4.28 48.42 -43.55
CA MET A 89 -4.23 49.28 -42.37
C MET A 89 -5.46 49.31 -41.45
N GLY A 90 -5.36 48.61 -40.31
CA GLY A 90 -5.95 49.08 -39.05
C GLY A 90 -7.35 48.61 -38.67
N ASP A 91 -7.64 47.30 -38.72
CA ASP A 91 -8.88 46.81 -38.13
C ASP A 91 -8.69 45.52 -37.31
N THR A 92 -9.18 45.53 -36.07
CA THR A 92 -9.03 44.42 -35.12
C THR A 92 -9.84 43.19 -35.59
N PRO A 93 -9.35 41.95 -35.39
CA PRO A 93 -9.95 40.73 -35.97
C PRO A 93 -11.40 40.47 -35.55
N ARG A 94 -11.90 41.13 -34.50
CA ARG A 94 -13.27 40.99 -34.01
C ARG A 94 -14.31 41.76 -34.85
N ALA A 95 -13.90 42.81 -35.57
CA ALA A 95 -14.78 43.60 -36.43
C ALA A 95 -15.13 42.83 -37.72
N ARG A 96 -14.14 42.15 -38.32
CA ARG A 96 -14.31 41.34 -39.53
C ARG A 96 -15.34 40.21 -39.37
N ASP A 97 -15.31 39.54 -38.22
CA ASP A 97 -16.27 38.46 -37.92
C ASP A 97 -17.70 38.97 -37.76
N MET A 98 -17.88 40.22 -37.31
CA MET A 98 -19.20 40.84 -37.20
C MET A 98 -19.76 41.21 -38.57
N ASP A 99 -18.92 41.74 -39.46
CA ASP A 99 -19.33 42.09 -40.82
C ASP A 99 -19.72 40.85 -41.63
N ILE A 100 -18.94 39.77 -41.52
CA ILE A 100 -19.26 38.48 -42.17
C ILE A 100 -20.58 37.91 -41.64
N LYS A 101 -20.81 37.98 -40.32
CA LYS A 101 -22.07 37.53 -39.71
C LYS A 101 -23.26 38.39 -40.13
N GLN A 102 -23.08 39.69 -40.28
CA GLN A 102 -24.15 40.59 -40.74
C GLN A 102 -24.50 40.32 -42.21
N GLN A 103 -23.50 40.11 -43.07
CA GLN A 103 -23.71 39.74 -44.47
C GLN A 103 -24.46 38.40 -44.61
N LEU A 104 -24.06 37.37 -43.85
CA LEU A 104 -24.77 36.09 -43.83
C LEU A 104 -26.21 36.23 -43.33
N ARG A 105 -26.44 37.01 -42.28
CA ARG A 105 -27.77 37.22 -41.70
C ARG A 105 -28.71 37.93 -42.69
N GLN A 106 -28.21 38.90 -43.45
CA GLN A 106 -28.99 39.52 -44.54
C GLN A 106 -29.29 38.51 -45.66
N GLY A 107 -28.32 37.65 -46.02
CA GLY A 107 -28.52 36.58 -47.00
C GLY A 107 -29.59 35.57 -46.58
N PHE A 108 -29.63 35.17 -45.30
CA PHE A 108 -30.65 34.26 -44.78
C PHE A 108 -32.02 34.93 -44.59
N MET A 109 -32.08 36.26 -44.36
CA MET A 109 -33.35 36.99 -44.29
C MET A 109 -33.98 37.25 -45.67
N ALA A 110 -33.18 37.24 -46.74
CA ALA A 110 -33.66 37.36 -48.11
C ALA A 110 -34.28 36.05 -48.66
N LEU A 111 -34.16 34.93 -47.93
CA LEU A 111 -34.77 33.66 -48.33
C LEU A 111 -36.28 33.69 -48.03
N PRO A 112 -37.14 33.39 -49.00
CA PRO A 112 -38.57 33.20 -48.78
C PRO A 112 -38.81 32.14 -47.70
N LYS A 113 -39.70 32.41 -46.73
CA LYS A 113 -40.01 31.44 -45.67
C LYS A 113 -40.64 30.18 -46.29
N PRO A 114 -40.10 28.98 -46.01
CA PRO A 114 -40.61 27.74 -46.59
C PRO A 114 -42.03 27.45 -46.06
N LYS A 115 -42.96 27.18 -46.97
CA LYS A 115 -44.29 26.63 -46.66
C LYS A 115 -44.30 25.18 -47.15
N ASN A 116 -44.33 24.23 -46.22
CA ASN A 116 -44.37 22.80 -46.52
C ASN A 116 -45.66 22.21 -45.94
N ASP A 117 -46.73 22.23 -46.73
CA ASP A 117 -47.96 21.45 -46.50
C ASP A 117 -47.91 20.22 -47.41
N TYR A 118 -47.27 19.12 -46.96
CA TYR A 118 -47.37 17.81 -47.61
C TYR A 118 -47.30 16.71 -46.55
N GLU A 119 -48.43 16.08 -46.23
CA GLU A 119 -48.45 14.78 -45.55
C GLU A 119 -48.06 13.70 -46.57
N LEU A 120 -46.85 13.15 -46.42
CA LEU A 120 -46.39 12.01 -47.20
C LEU A 120 -46.73 10.73 -46.44
N VAL A 121 -47.80 10.05 -46.85
CA VAL A 121 -48.08 8.67 -46.39
C VAL A 121 -47.22 7.73 -47.23
N LEU A 122 -46.20 7.14 -46.61
CA LEU A 122 -45.34 6.13 -47.22
C LEU A 122 -46.11 4.79 -47.34
N PRO A 123 -46.12 4.14 -48.52
CA PRO A 123 -46.71 2.81 -48.70
C PRO A 123 -45.95 1.70 -47.95
N GLU A 124 -46.68 0.71 -47.43
CA GLU A 124 -46.19 -0.36 -46.52
C GLU A 124 -45.02 -1.20 -47.09
N GLU A 125 -44.89 -1.31 -48.41
CA GLU A 125 -43.80 -2.06 -49.07
C GLU A 125 -42.42 -1.38 -48.95
N GLU A 126 -42.36 -0.09 -48.65
CA GLU A 126 -41.09 0.59 -48.34
C GLU A 126 -40.73 0.49 -46.85
N GLN A 127 -41.72 0.31 -45.95
CA GLN A 127 -41.46 0.05 -44.53
C GLN A 127 -40.75 -1.29 -44.31
N GLU A 128 -41.12 -2.34 -45.04
CA GLU A 128 -40.48 -3.66 -44.91
C GLU A 128 -39.02 -3.64 -45.40
N ARG A 129 -38.72 -2.94 -46.50
CA ARG A 129 -37.32 -2.75 -46.96
C ARG A 129 -36.47 -1.93 -45.99
N ILE A 130 -37.07 -0.97 -45.31
CA ILE A 130 -36.37 -0.19 -44.27
C ILE A 130 -36.14 -1.08 -43.03
N ALA A 131 -37.07 -1.95 -42.67
CA ALA A 131 -36.91 -2.89 -41.56
C ALA A 131 -35.79 -3.91 -41.81
N GLU A 132 -35.70 -4.48 -43.00
CA GLU A 132 -34.60 -5.40 -43.38
C GLU A 132 -33.22 -4.69 -43.36
N LEU A 133 -33.14 -3.44 -43.84
CA LEU A 133 -31.92 -2.65 -43.78
C LEU A 133 -31.52 -2.24 -42.34
N VAL A 134 -32.47 -2.14 -41.43
CA VAL A 134 -32.22 -1.84 -40.01
C VAL A 134 -31.73 -3.08 -39.24
N ASP A 135 -32.21 -4.29 -39.59
CA ASP A 135 -31.70 -5.54 -39.01
C ASP A 135 -30.28 -5.90 -39.48
N GLU A 136 -29.93 -5.63 -40.75
CA GLU A 136 -28.55 -5.78 -41.25
C GLU A 136 -27.60 -4.70 -40.68
N ALA A 137 -28.08 -3.48 -40.45
CA ALA A 137 -27.32 -2.45 -39.75
C ALA A 137 -27.22 -2.71 -38.23
N GLY A 138 -28.13 -3.53 -37.68
CA GLY A 138 -28.20 -3.98 -36.29
C GLY A 138 -27.27 -5.15 -35.96
N SER A 139 -26.67 -5.82 -36.96
CA SER A 139 -25.56 -6.75 -36.74
C SER A 139 -24.30 -5.97 -36.34
N MET A 140 -24.25 -5.60 -35.06
CA MET A 140 -23.13 -5.06 -34.28
C MET A 140 -21.87 -4.72 -35.08
N ILE A 141 -21.76 -3.44 -35.45
CA ILE A 141 -20.45 -2.86 -35.77
C ILE A 141 -19.67 -2.84 -34.46
N GLU A 142 -18.88 -3.89 -34.20
CA GLU A 142 -17.94 -3.94 -33.07
C GLU A 142 -17.11 -2.64 -33.07
N ASP A 143 -17.08 -1.95 -31.92
CA ASP A 143 -16.33 -0.72 -31.75
C ASP A 143 -14.90 -0.92 -32.27
N ALA A 144 -14.34 0.10 -32.93
CA ALA A 144 -12.98 -0.01 -33.49
C ALA A 144 -11.94 -0.38 -32.42
N ALA A 145 -12.24 -0.10 -31.14
CA ALA A 145 -11.48 -0.51 -29.98
C ALA A 145 -11.53 -2.03 -29.74
N ASP A 146 -12.69 -2.67 -29.87
CA ASP A 146 -12.89 -4.10 -29.61
C ASP A 146 -12.24 -4.97 -30.68
N ARG A 147 -12.37 -4.58 -31.95
CA ARG A 147 -11.65 -5.24 -33.05
C ARG A 147 -10.14 -5.13 -32.89
N LYS A 148 -9.65 -3.96 -32.47
CA LYS A 148 -8.22 -3.77 -32.21
C LYS A 148 -7.76 -4.60 -31.01
N ALA A 149 -8.54 -4.69 -29.94
CA ALA A 149 -8.23 -5.50 -28.76
C ALA A 149 -8.17 -6.99 -29.11
N LYS A 150 -9.11 -7.48 -29.92
CA LYS A 150 -9.12 -8.88 -30.40
C LYS A 150 -7.92 -9.19 -31.28
N MET A 151 -7.60 -8.31 -32.22
CA MET A 151 -6.40 -8.46 -33.07
C MET A 151 -5.10 -8.41 -32.25
N GLN A 152 -5.02 -7.53 -31.27
CA GLN A 152 -3.87 -7.46 -30.36
C GLN A 152 -3.76 -8.71 -29.49
N ALA A 153 -4.88 -9.26 -29.01
CA ALA A 153 -4.87 -10.51 -28.25
C ALA A 153 -4.38 -11.69 -29.10
N LEU A 154 -4.83 -11.80 -30.36
CA LEU A 154 -4.34 -12.81 -31.30
C LEU A 154 -2.85 -12.66 -31.58
N GLN A 155 -2.39 -11.43 -31.87
CA GLN A 155 -0.97 -11.13 -32.06
C GLN A 155 -0.14 -11.47 -30.82
N ALA A 156 -0.62 -11.13 -29.62
CA ALA A 156 0.09 -11.45 -28.38
C ALA A 156 0.18 -12.97 -28.16
N VAL A 157 -0.86 -13.73 -28.48
CA VAL A 157 -0.83 -15.21 -28.41
C VAL A 157 0.15 -15.80 -29.43
N GLU A 158 0.18 -15.27 -30.65
CA GLU A 158 1.15 -15.68 -31.66
C GLU A 158 2.58 -15.35 -31.26
N GLU A 159 2.82 -14.16 -30.70
CA GLU A 159 4.12 -13.74 -30.17
C GLU A 159 4.56 -14.60 -28.99
N GLN A 160 3.64 -14.96 -28.09
CA GLN A 160 3.93 -15.88 -26.98
C GLN A 160 4.30 -17.26 -27.48
N LYS A 161 3.57 -17.81 -28.46
CA LYS A 161 3.92 -19.09 -29.10
C LYS A 161 5.28 -18.99 -29.80
N ALA A 162 5.53 -17.90 -30.52
CA ALA A 162 6.81 -17.67 -31.18
C ALA A 162 7.96 -17.55 -30.17
N LEU A 163 7.75 -16.92 -29.01
CA LEU A 163 8.72 -16.82 -27.92
C LEU A 163 8.96 -18.17 -27.25
N ALA A 164 7.91 -18.96 -27.02
CA ALA A 164 7.99 -20.30 -26.42
C ALA A 164 8.80 -21.29 -27.28
N ARG A 165 8.82 -21.08 -28.60
CA ARG A 165 9.67 -21.83 -29.56
C ARG A 165 11.13 -21.40 -29.56
N ARG A 166 11.48 -20.24 -28.98
CA ARG A 166 12.87 -19.76 -28.90
C ARG A 166 13.64 -20.50 -27.83
N SER A 167 14.96 -20.41 -27.87
CA SER A 167 15.83 -20.96 -26.83
C SER A 167 15.56 -20.37 -25.44
N GLN A 168 15.79 -21.15 -24.39
CA GLN A 168 15.59 -20.70 -23.00
C GLN A 168 16.45 -19.47 -22.65
N VAL A 169 17.64 -19.34 -23.26
CA VAL A 169 18.54 -18.19 -23.08
C VAL A 169 17.87 -16.91 -23.55
N ILE A 170 17.18 -16.95 -24.70
CA ILE A 170 16.42 -15.82 -25.24
C ILE A 170 15.17 -15.55 -24.40
N GLN A 171 14.41 -16.59 -24.03
CA GLN A 171 13.20 -16.45 -23.21
C GLN A 171 13.50 -15.77 -21.87
N ARG A 172 14.66 -16.06 -21.27
CA ARG A 172 15.09 -15.54 -19.97
C ARG A 172 15.92 -14.26 -20.06
N GLY A 173 16.20 -13.76 -21.27
CA GLY A 173 17.00 -12.55 -21.48
C GLY A 173 18.43 -12.65 -20.95
N LEU A 174 19.02 -13.85 -20.96
CA LEU A 174 20.37 -14.08 -20.46
C LEU A 174 21.44 -13.52 -21.43
N PRO A 175 22.61 -13.09 -20.91
CA PRO A 175 23.68 -12.55 -21.76
C PRO A 175 24.19 -13.64 -22.71
N ARG A 176 24.39 -13.24 -23.98
CA ARG A 176 24.90 -14.11 -25.05
C ARG A 176 26.29 -13.65 -25.51
N PRO A 177 27.14 -14.57 -25.98
CA PRO A 177 28.47 -14.21 -26.50
C PRO A 177 28.34 -13.31 -27.74
N ILE A 178 29.19 -12.28 -27.82
CA ILE A 178 29.26 -11.36 -28.95
C ILE A 178 30.02 -11.99 -30.13
N GLU A 179 31.05 -12.78 -29.82
CA GLU A 179 31.83 -13.55 -30.77
C GLU A 179 31.63 -15.04 -30.51
N PHE A 180 31.23 -15.78 -31.55
CA PHE A 180 31.05 -17.22 -31.50
C PHE A 180 31.83 -17.85 -32.66
N ASP A 181 32.74 -18.77 -32.33
CA ASP A 181 33.55 -19.53 -33.29
C ASP A 181 33.25 -21.03 -33.12
N GLU A 182 32.48 -21.56 -34.07
CA GLU A 182 32.03 -22.95 -34.10
C GLU A 182 33.17 -23.95 -34.21
N GLN A 183 34.17 -23.65 -35.05
CA GLN A 183 35.27 -24.58 -35.35
C GLN A 183 36.17 -24.78 -34.14
N ARG A 184 36.45 -23.69 -33.42
CA ARG A 184 37.25 -23.74 -32.19
C ARG A 184 36.59 -24.59 -31.10
N LEU A 185 35.27 -24.48 -30.94
CA LEU A 185 34.52 -25.23 -29.94
C LEU A 185 34.47 -26.72 -30.26
N ARG A 186 34.22 -27.10 -31.52
CA ARG A 186 34.24 -28.52 -31.94
C ARG A 186 35.63 -29.15 -31.79
N ASN A 187 36.68 -28.44 -32.20
CA ASN A 187 38.06 -28.93 -32.04
C ASN A 187 38.45 -29.12 -30.56
N SER A 188 37.88 -28.32 -29.65
CA SER A 188 38.08 -28.48 -28.20
C SER A 188 37.35 -29.71 -27.66
N LEU A 189 36.23 -30.09 -28.27
CA LEU A 189 35.42 -31.23 -27.86
C LEU A 189 36.07 -32.57 -28.25
N ASP A 190 36.68 -32.61 -29.44
CA ASP A 190 37.37 -33.81 -29.96
C ASP A 190 38.63 -34.20 -29.16
N GLN A 191 39.22 -33.27 -28.41
CA GLN A 191 40.48 -33.48 -27.65
C GLN A 191 40.28 -34.17 -26.29
N GLY A 192 39.04 -34.48 -25.88
CA GLY A 192 38.75 -35.11 -24.59
C GLY A 192 39.02 -36.63 -24.54
N PRO A 193 39.07 -37.23 -23.33
CA PRO A 193 39.08 -38.69 -23.16
C PRO A 193 37.77 -39.33 -23.65
N SER A 194 37.82 -40.58 -24.10
CA SER A 194 36.72 -41.29 -24.78
C SER A 194 36.07 -42.35 -23.87
N LYS A 195 35.39 -41.95 -22.80
CA LYS A 195 34.46 -42.83 -22.08
C LYS A 195 33.05 -42.70 -22.66
N LEU A 196 32.21 -43.69 -22.39
CA LEU A 196 30.82 -43.71 -22.88
C LEU A 196 29.97 -42.55 -22.31
N GLU A 197 30.25 -42.12 -21.08
CA GLU A 197 29.65 -40.92 -20.47
C GLU A 197 30.10 -39.65 -21.22
N ASP A 198 31.39 -39.57 -21.56
CA ASP A 198 31.95 -38.46 -22.33
C ASP A 198 31.33 -38.40 -23.75
N ASP A 199 30.98 -39.54 -24.36
CA ASP A 199 30.34 -39.58 -25.69
C ASP A 199 28.92 -38.98 -25.69
N LEU A 200 28.14 -39.18 -24.63
CA LEU A 200 26.83 -38.56 -24.47
C LEU A 200 26.94 -37.05 -24.21
N GLU A 201 27.87 -36.65 -23.36
CA GLU A 201 28.16 -35.23 -23.10
C GLU A 201 28.60 -34.53 -24.39
N ARG A 202 29.42 -35.18 -25.23
CA ARG A 202 29.82 -34.64 -26.54
C ARG A 202 28.62 -34.40 -27.44
N GLN A 203 27.69 -35.34 -27.53
CA GLN A 203 26.47 -35.16 -28.34
C GLN A 203 25.64 -33.97 -27.86
N ILE A 204 25.46 -33.83 -26.54
CA ILE A 204 24.74 -32.69 -25.94
C ILE A 204 25.46 -31.37 -26.24
N LEU A 205 26.79 -31.33 -26.13
CA LEU A 205 27.59 -30.14 -26.41
C LEU A 205 27.56 -29.77 -27.89
N ASP A 206 27.58 -30.74 -28.81
CA ASP A 206 27.43 -30.51 -30.25
C ASP A 206 26.06 -29.91 -30.60
N GLU A 207 24.98 -30.42 -30.00
CA GLU A 207 23.64 -29.84 -30.14
C GLU A 207 23.57 -28.43 -29.56
N MET A 208 24.22 -28.18 -28.42
CA MET A 208 24.32 -26.85 -27.81
C MET A 208 25.05 -25.86 -28.74
N ILE A 209 26.15 -26.28 -29.38
CA ILE A 209 26.87 -25.46 -30.37
C ILE A 209 25.94 -25.11 -31.54
N GLN A 210 25.15 -26.06 -32.04
CA GLN A 210 24.18 -25.80 -33.12
C GLN A 210 23.08 -24.82 -32.69
N LEU A 211 22.60 -24.92 -31.45
CA LEU A 211 21.60 -24.01 -30.90
C LEU A 211 22.15 -22.58 -30.73
N LEU A 212 23.40 -22.45 -30.27
CA LEU A 212 24.08 -21.15 -30.19
C LEU A 212 24.28 -20.52 -31.57
N LEU A 213 24.61 -21.32 -32.58
CA LEU A 213 24.72 -20.86 -33.96
C LEU A 213 23.35 -20.38 -34.50
N HIS A 214 22.29 -21.13 -34.26
CA HIS A 214 20.92 -20.74 -34.59
C HIS A 214 20.59 -19.37 -33.97
N ASP A 215 20.86 -19.20 -32.68
CA ASP A 215 20.55 -17.96 -31.95
C ASP A 215 21.38 -16.78 -32.45
N ALA A 216 22.66 -16.99 -32.80
CA ALA A 216 23.52 -15.95 -33.37
C ALA A 216 23.02 -15.43 -34.73
N VAL A 217 22.46 -16.32 -35.56
CA VAL A 217 21.97 -16.00 -36.92
C VAL A 217 20.56 -15.41 -36.91
N VAL A 218 19.63 -16.02 -36.17
CA VAL A 218 18.22 -15.66 -36.14
C VAL A 218 17.97 -14.48 -35.19
N TYR A 219 18.70 -14.40 -34.07
CA TYR A 219 18.53 -13.41 -33.01
C TYR A 219 19.86 -12.74 -32.62
N PRO A 220 20.52 -12.02 -33.55
CA PRO A 220 21.85 -11.46 -33.35
C PRO A 220 21.89 -10.47 -32.18
N VAL A 221 23.02 -10.46 -31.47
CA VAL A 221 23.32 -9.49 -30.42
C VAL A 221 23.89 -8.21 -31.04
N ALA A 222 23.52 -7.04 -30.51
CA ALA A 222 24.08 -5.77 -30.95
C ALA A 222 25.62 -5.76 -30.80
N GLY A 223 26.34 -5.56 -31.91
CA GLY A 223 27.81 -5.58 -31.96
C GLY A 223 28.42 -6.93 -32.35
N GLY A 224 27.62 -7.95 -32.64
CA GLY A 224 28.11 -9.23 -33.17
C GLY A 224 28.57 -9.14 -34.63
N LYS A 225 29.49 -10.04 -35.03
CA LYS A 225 30.02 -10.14 -36.40
C LYS A 225 29.03 -10.78 -37.40
N VAL A 226 28.02 -11.50 -36.91
CA VAL A 226 27.04 -12.23 -37.73
C VAL A 226 25.90 -11.29 -38.13
N SER A 227 25.65 -11.14 -39.43
CA SER A 227 24.53 -10.37 -39.96
C SER A 227 23.21 -11.08 -39.65
N GLY A 228 22.27 -10.39 -39.02
CA GLY A 228 20.96 -10.94 -38.66
C GLY A 228 20.08 -11.33 -39.84
N GLY A 229 19.18 -12.30 -39.61
CA GLY A 229 18.10 -12.65 -40.53
C GLY A 229 18.40 -13.83 -41.47
N GLY A 230 19.49 -14.56 -41.21
CA GLY A 230 19.76 -15.81 -41.93
C GLY A 230 18.80 -16.94 -41.52
N ARG A 231 18.67 -17.95 -42.36
CA ARG A 231 18.00 -19.22 -42.02
C ARG A 231 19.00 -20.13 -41.33
N SER A 232 18.66 -20.60 -40.13
CA SER A 232 19.42 -21.62 -39.42
C SER A 232 19.23 -23.01 -40.05
N ASN A 233 20.24 -23.88 -39.90
CA ASN A 233 20.18 -25.29 -40.34
C ASN A 233 19.52 -26.24 -39.30
N LEU A 234 18.94 -25.69 -38.23
CA LEU A 234 18.31 -26.49 -37.18
C LEU A 234 16.97 -27.05 -37.69
N PRO A 235 16.70 -28.37 -37.56
CA PRO A 235 15.42 -28.94 -37.96
C PRO A 235 14.28 -28.38 -37.10
N ALA A 236 13.15 -28.07 -37.72
CA ALA A 236 11.96 -27.65 -37.00
C ALA A 236 11.33 -28.88 -36.32
N ILE A 237 11.14 -28.80 -35.00
CA ILE A 237 10.49 -29.84 -34.20
C ILE A 237 9.08 -29.35 -33.85
N GLU A 238 8.10 -30.26 -33.85
CA GLU A 238 6.73 -29.95 -33.47
C GLU A 238 6.60 -29.61 -31.98
N ASP A 239 5.75 -28.63 -31.66
CA ASP A 239 5.56 -28.12 -30.29
C ASP A 239 5.08 -29.23 -29.32
N GLU A 240 4.25 -30.17 -29.81
CA GLU A 240 3.74 -31.31 -29.04
C GLU A 240 4.84 -32.31 -28.68
N ALA A 241 5.75 -32.58 -29.62
CA ALA A 241 6.89 -33.47 -29.38
C ALA A 241 7.86 -32.89 -28.35
N ILE A 242 8.10 -31.57 -28.39
CA ILE A 242 8.93 -30.87 -27.40
C ILE A 242 8.29 -30.92 -26.01
N ALA A 243 6.97 -30.77 -25.92
CA ALA A 243 6.24 -30.86 -24.66
C ALA A 243 6.34 -32.27 -24.06
N ALA A 244 6.10 -33.31 -24.87
CA ALA A 244 6.24 -34.71 -24.45
C ALA A 244 7.68 -35.04 -24.01
N ALA A 245 8.69 -34.58 -24.75
CA ALA A 245 10.10 -34.77 -24.39
C ALA A 245 10.46 -34.12 -23.05
N LYS A 246 9.97 -32.88 -22.80
CA LYS A 246 10.17 -32.19 -21.51
C LYS A 246 9.51 -32.94 -20.35
N GLU A 247 8.32 -33.49 -20.57
CA GLU A 247 7.61 -34.29 -19.57
C GLU A 247 8.37 -35.59 -19.27
N MET A 248 8.89 -36.28 -20.29
CA MET A 248 9.72 -37.48 -20.11
C MET A 248 10.99 -37.17 -19.29
N VAL A 249 11.76 -36.15 -19.68
CA VAL A 249 12.98 -35.73 -18.94
C VAL A 249 12.64 -35.33 -17.51
N HIS A 250 11.53 -34.62 -17.31
CA HIS A 250 11.07 -34.24 -15.98
C HIS A 250 10.70 -35.46 -15.13
N SER A 251 10.01 -36.45 -15.71
CA SER A 251 9.65 -37.70 -15.02
C SER A 251 10.88 -38.53 -14.64
N GLU A 252 11.87 -38.63 -15.51
CA GLU A 252 13.13 -39.32 -15.24
C GLU A 252 13.93 -38.61 -14.14
N MET A 253 14.02 -37.27 -14.19
CA MET A 253 14.67 -36.48 -13.15
C MET A 253 13.93 -36.62 -11.80
N ALA A 254 12.59 -36.58 -11.81
CA ALA A 254 11.77 -36.77 -10.63
C ALA A 254 12.01 -38.15 -9.99
N ASN A 255 12.13 -39.19 -10.81
CA ASN A 255 12.44 -40.56 -10.38
C ASN A 255 13.86 -40.67 -9.83
N SER A 256 14.87 -40.08 -10.50
CA SER A 256 16.25 -40.05 -10.01
C SER A 256 16.41 -39.28 -8.69
N CYS A 257 15.62 -38.21 -8.50
CA CYS A 257 15.59 -37.47 -7.24
C CYS A 257 14.75 -38.16 -6.14
N GLY A 258 14.07 -39.28 -6.42
CA GLY A 258 13.28 -40.03 -5.46
C GLY A 258 11.89 -39.44 -5.13
N PHE A 259 11.40 -38.49 -5.94
CA PHE A 259 10.09 -37.86 -5.76
C PHE A 259 9.24 -37.91 -7.04
N PRO A 260 8.60 -39.06 -7.35
CA PRO A 260 7.71 -39.19 -8.51
C PRO A 260 6.56 -38.19 -8.42
N GLY A 261 6.38 -37.35 -9.44
CA GLY A 261 5.31 -36.34 -9.50
C GLY A 261 5.63 -34.98 -8.87
N ALA A 262 6.89 -34.72 -8.49
CA ALA A 262 7.31 -33.41 -7.99
C ALA A 262 7.22 -32.32 -9.07
N ASN A 263 6.77 -31.12 -8.72
CA ASN A 263 6.76 -29.99 -9.66
C ASN A 263 8.20 -29.60 -10.07
N ALA A 264 8.40 -29.05 -11.27
CA ALA A 264 9.72 -28.65 -11.78
C ALA A 264 10.53 -27.76 -10.80
N GLU A 265 9.85 -26.89 -10.05
CA GLU A 265 10.49 -26.06 -9.02
C GLU A 265 10.92 -26.82 -7.76
N GLN A 266 10.25 -27.93 -7.44
CA GLN A 266 10.60 -28.79 -6.30
C GLN A 266 11.82 -29.64 -6.65
N ILE A 267 11.85 -30.22 -7.86
CA ILE A 267 13.01 -30.95 -8.38
C ILE A 267 14.22 -30.03 -8.45
N LYS A 268 14.07 -28.80 -8.98
CA LYS A 268 15.16 -27.83 -9.03
C LYS A 268 15.73 -27.51 -7.65
N ARG A 269 14.88 -27.41 -6.61
CA ARG A 269 15.37 -27.18 -5.24
C ARG A 269 16.14 -28.37 -4.70
N VAL A 270 15.65 -29.59 -4.93
CA VAL A 270 16.30 -30.83 -4.46
C VAL A 270 17.64 -31.06 -5.17
N ALA A 271 17.67 -30.91 -6.49
CA ALA A 271 18.89 -31.05 -7.29
C ALA A 271 19.95 -29.99 -6.93
N VAL A 272 19.55 -28.72 -6.81
CA VAL A 272 20.48 -27.62 -6.45
C VAL A 272 21.03 -27.79 -5.03
N LEU A 273 20.23 -28.27 -4.07
CA LEU A 273 20.70 -28.50 -2.70
C LEU A 273 21.69 -29.67 -2.63
N ALA A 274 21.45 -30.75 -3.39
CA ALA A 274 22.37 -31.88 -3.49
C ALA A 274 23.69 -31.47 -4.15
N GLU A 275 23.62 -30.66 -5.21
CA GLU A 275 24.79 -30.09 -5.88
C GLU A 275 25.54 -29.09 -4.99
N GLU A 276 24.85 -28.30 -4.16
CA GLU A 276 25.49 -27.32 -3.29
C GLU A 276 26.35 -27.98 -2.20
N GLU A 277 25.88 -29.07 -1.60
CA GLU A 277 26.66 -29.82 -0.61
C GLU A 277 27.84 -30.56 -1.24
N LEU A 278 27.64 -31.18 -2.40
CA LEU A 278 28.71 -31.82 -3.16
C LEU A 278 29.76 -30.78 -3.60
N PHE A 279 29.30 -29.65 -4.14
CA PHE A 279 30.15 -28.53 -4.55
C PHE A 279 30.95 -27.99 -3.37
N LYS A 280 30.33 -27.74 -2.21
CA LYS A 280 31.03 -27.27 -1.00
C LYS A 280 32.14 -28.23 -0.60
N ARG A 281 31.88 -29.53 -0.58
CA ARG A 281 32.90 -30.55 -0.24
C ARG A 281 34.04 -30.55 -1.25
N THR A 282 33.74 -30.63 -2.55
CA THR A 282 34.77 -30.61 -3.60
C THR A 282 35.55 -29.31 -3.61
N TRP A 283 34.87 -28.17 -3.37
CA TRP A 283 35.48 -26.86 -3.34
C TRP A 283 36.39 -26.68 -2.12
N GLU A 284 35.97 -27.14 -0.94
CA GLU A 284 36.81 -27.09 0.27
C GLU A 284 38.10 -27.89 0.09
N ASP A 285 38.03 -29.03 -0.59
CA ASP A 285 39.21 -29.86 -0.87
C ASP A 285 40.11 -29.22 -1.91
N CYS A 286 39.55 -28.76 -3.04
CA CYS A 286 40.33 -28.03 -4.04
C CYS A 286 40.91 -26.72 -3.50
N SER A 287 40.14 -25.93 -2.75
CA SER A 287 40.53 -24.60 -2.29
C SER A 287 41.71 -24.61 -1.33
N LYS A 288 41.94 -25.71 -0.58
CA LYS A 288 43.12 -25.86 0.29
C LYS A 288 44.41 -25.97 -0.52
N GLU A 289 44.33 -26.43 -1.76
CA GLU A 289 45.48 -26.61 -2.64
C GLU A 289 45.93 -25.30 -3.30
N TYR A 290 45.08 -24.28 -3.35
CA TYR A 290 45.37 -23.00 -4.00
C TYR A 290 45.68 -21.90 -2.99
N VAL A 291 46.64 -21.04 -3.32
CA VAL A 291 47.01 -19.85 -2.57
C VAL A 291 47.01 -18.65 -3.51
N PHE A 292 46.61 -17.48 -3.00
CA PHE A 292 46.62 -16.24 -3.77
C PHE A 292 48.03 -15.68 -3.90
N ASP A 293 48.47 -15.40 -5.12
CA ASP A 293 49.71 -14.67 -5.39
C ASP A 293 49.43 -13.17 -5.60
N ALA A 294 49.99 -12.34 -4.72
CA ALA A 294 49.83 -10.89 -4.76
C ALA A 294 50.50 -10.23 -5.98
N ARG A 295 51.48 -10.88 -6.62
CA ARG A 295 52.19 -10.30 -7.78
C ARG A 295 51.40 -10.43 -9.07
N THR A 296 50.82 -11.62 -9.29
CA THR A 296 50.02 -11.94 -10.48
C THR A 296 48.53 -11.68 -10.27
N LEU A 297 48.10 -11.40 -9.04
CA LEU A 297 46.70 -11.23 -8.64
C LEU A 297 45.84 -12.43 -9.05
N SER A 298 46.37 -13.63 -8.88
CA SER A 298 45.75 -14.88 -9.32
C SER A 298 45.91 -16.00 -8.28
N TRP A 299 45.04 -17.00 -8.37
CA TRP A 299 45.11 -18.21 -7.53
C TRP A 299 46.04 -19.22 -8.19
N VAL A 300 47.04 -19.69 -7.46
CA VAL A 300 48.07 -20.60 -7.95
C VAL A 300 48.23 -21.76 -6.95
N PRO A 301 48.56 -22.99 -7.39
CA PRO A 301 48.80 -24.10 -6.47
C PRO A 301 49.85 -23.79 -5.39
N SER A 302 49.62 -24.24 -4.16
CA SER A 302 50.47 -23.98 -3.00
C SER A 302 51.91 -24.50 -3.16
N SER A 303 52.13 -25.49 -4.01
CA SER A 303 53.45 -26.07 -4.30
C SER A 303 54.38 -25.15 -5.08
N THR A 304 53.86 -24.14 -5.79
CA THR A 304 54.66 -23.27 -6.66
C THR A 304 55.21 -22.03 -5.95
N LEU A 305 54.73 -21.73 -4.74
CA LEU A 305 55.04 -20.50 -4.01
C LEU A 305 55.89 -20.78 -2.76
N ASP A 306 56.85 -19.89 -2.50
CA ASP A 306 57.63 -19.88 -1.27
C ASP A 306 56.83 -19.30 -0.09
N GLU A 307 57.20 -19.63 1.15
CA GLU A 307 56.48 -19.22 2.37
C GLU A 307 56.33 -17.69 2.48
N GLN A 308 57.36 -16.94 2.10
CA GLN A 308 57.30 -15.47 2.11
C GLN A 308 56.27 -14.92 1.12
N MET A 309 56.13 -15.55 -0.06
CA MET A 309 55.16 -15.15 -1.07
C MET A 309 53.73 -15.51 -0.63
N LYS A 310 53.54 -16.65 0.03
CA LYS A 310 52.25 -17.03 0.63
C LYS A 310 51.81 -16.02 1.69
N ILE A 311 52.71 -15.58 2.56
CA ILE A 311 52.43 -14.55 3.57
C ILE A 311 52.06 -13.22 2.90
N ALA A 312 52.74 -12.84 1.82
CA ALA A 312 52.42 -11.62 1.07
C ALA A 312 51.02 -11.69 0.42
N GLY A 313 50.65 -12.85 -0.16
CA GLY A 313 49.32 -13.12 -0.69
C GLY A 313 48.21 -13.00 0.35
N LEU A 314 48.39 -13.64 1.51
CA LEU A 314 47.45 -13.55 2.63
C LEU A 314 47.31 -12.12 3.15
N LYS A 315 48.41 -11.36 3.25
CA LYS A 315 48.35 -9.94 3.63
C LYS A 315 47.52 -9.12 2.63
N HIS A 316 47.72 -9.33 1.33
CA HIS A 316 46.93 -8.66 0.30
C HIS A 316 45.43 -8.97 0.45
N MET A 317 45.06 -10.25 0.63
CA MET A 317 43.66 -10.64 0.83
C MET A 317 43.04 -10.01 2.08
N ILE A 318 43.80 -9.93 3.19
CA ILE A 318 43.34 -9.28 4.41
C ILE A 318 43.13 -7.78 4.19
N ASP A 319 44.05 -7.11 3.51
CA ASP A 319 43.93 -5.69 3.23
C ASP A 319 42.79 -5.39 2.26
N GLU A 320 42.60 -6.20 1.22
CA GLU A 320 41.43 -6.13 0.35
C GLU A 320 40.13 -6.33 1.14
N GLY A 321 40.07 -7.36 2.00
CA GLY A 321 38.95 -7.61 2.90
C GLY A 321 38.66 -6.43 3.83
N ARG A 322 39.69 -5.77 4.37
CA ARG A 322 39.54 -4.54 5.16
C ARG A 322 38.96 -3.41 4.34
N THR A 323 39.42 -3.21 3.10
CA THR A 323 38.87 -2.16 2.23
C THR A 323 37.40 -2.40 1.90
N ASN A 324 37.02 -3.64 1.63
CA ASN A 324 35.63 -4.02 1.35
C ASN A 324 34.76 -3.86 2.61
N MET A 325 35.25 -4.31 3.77
CA MET A 325 34.58 -4.08 5.06
C MET A 325 34.33 -2.60 5.34
N ILE A 326 35.31 -1.72 5.06
CA ILE A 326 35.15 -0.27 5.23
C ILE A 326 34.10 0.29 4.24
N LYS A 327 34.09 -0.16 2.98
CA LYS A 327 33.07 0.25 1.99
C LYS A 327 31.67 -0.18 2.44
N ASP A 328 31.52 -1.43 2.85
CA ASP A 328 30.24 -2.00 3.29
C ASP A 328 29.76 -1.35 4.58
N ALA A 329 30.64 -1.18 5.58
CA ALA A 329 30.30 -0.46 6.80
C ALA A 329 29.82 0.97 6.52
N ASN A 330 30.46 1.68 5.58
CA ASN A 330 30.02 3.00 5.16
C ASN A 330 28.67 2.98 4.42
N ALA A 331 28.40 1.96 3.61
CA ALA A 331 27.12 1.77 2.95
C ALA A 331 26.01 1.46 3.97
N CYS A 332 26.25 0.53 4.89
CA CYS A 332 25.36 0.19 5.99
C CYS A 332 25.07 1.41 6.86
N ASN A 333 26.10 2.17 7.28
CA ASN A 333 25.91 3.40 8.06
C ASN A 333 25.03 4.44 7.35
N LYS A 334 25.12 4.55 6.01
CA LYS A 334 24.24 5.44 5.22
C LYS A 334 22.82 4.89 5.18
N ALA A 335 22.67 3.59 4.97
CA ALA A 335 21.37 2.91 4.97
C ALA A 335 20.67 3.02 6.33
N GLU A 336 21.39 2.78 7.42
CA GLU A 336 20.91 2.92 8.80
C GLU A 336 20.49 4.36 9.11
N LYS A 337 21.31 5.36 8.75
CA LYS A 337 20.93 6.78 8.92
C LYS A 337 19.66 7.13 8.14
N LYS A 338 19.48 6.57 6.93
CA LYS A 338 18.27 6.76 6.13
C LYS A 338 17.08 6.05 6.78
N LEU A 339 17.25 4.81 7.22
CA LEU A 339 16.22 4.01 7.89
C LEU A 339 15.78 4.67 9.20
N SER A 340 16.73 5.13 10.02
CA SER A 340 16.46 5.85 11.26
C SER A 340 15.64 7.12 11.04
N LYS A 341 15.92 7.89 9.97
CA LYS A 341 15.11 9.06 9.61
C LYS A 341 13.69 8.70 9.16
N LEU A 342 13.54 7.64 8.36
CA LEU A 342 12.25 7.23 7.82
C LEU A 342 11.37 6.51 8.85
N VAL A 343 11.97 5.65 9.66
CA VAL A 343 11.27 4.69 10.52
C VAL A 343 11.35 5.07 11.99
N GLY A 344 12.30 5.92 12.41
CA GLY A 344 12.47 6.31 13.81
C GLY A 344 11.22 6.96 14.41
N GLY A 345 10.52 7.81 13.66
CA GLY A 345 9.23 8.38 14.09
C GLY A 345 8.15 7.32 14.28
N TYR A 346 8.07 6.34 13.36
CA TYR A 346 7.13 5.23 13.47
C TYR A 346 7.47 4.29 14.64
N GLN A 347 8.75 4.04 14.91
CA GLN A 347 9.21 3.28 16.07
C GLN A 347 8.83 3.98 17.39
N ALA A 348 9.08 5.30 17.49
CA ALA A 348 8.71 6.07 18.66
C ALA A 348 7.18 6.08 18.88
N ARG A 349 6.40 6.23 17.81
CA ARG A 349 4.93 6.15 17.86
C ARG A 349 4.47 4.76 18.28
N SER A 350 5.05 3.70 17.71
CA SER A 350 4.73 2.32 18.06
C SER A 350 5.01 2.06 19.53
N LYS A 351 6.18 2.47 20.03
CA LYS A 351 6.54 2.33 21.44
C LYS A 351 5.56 3.07 22.35
N GLY A 352 5.27 4.34 22.05
CA GLY A 352 4.31 5.12 22.83
C GLY A 352 2.89 4.58 22.80
N LEU A 353 2.45 3.97 21.69
CA LEU A 353 1.16 3.29 21.61
C LEU A 353 1.15 2.00 22.43
N SER A 354 2.22 1.20 22.37
CA SER A 354 2.37 0.00 23.20
C SER A 354 2.35 0.34 24.69
N ASP A 355 3.08 1.37 25.11
CA ASP A 355 3.12 1.81 26.51
C ASP A 355 1.73 2.29 26.98
N LYS A 356 1.01 3.05 26.15
CA LYS A 356 -0.38 3.46 26.43
C LYS A 356 -1.33 2.27 26.55
N LEU A 357 -1.22 1.29 25.64
CA LEU A 357 -2.05 0.10 25.66
C LEU A 357 -1.81 -0.71 26.93
N LEU A 358 -0.54 -0.93 27.30
CA LEU A 358 -0.18 -1.60 28.54
C LEU A 358 -0.72 -0.87 29.77
N GLY A 359 -0.62 0.46 29.80
CA GLY A 359 -1.20 1.28 30.86
C GLY A 359 -2.73 1.11 30.98
N ARG A 360 -3.45 1.15 29.85
CA ARG A 360 -4.92 0.94 29.85
C ARG A 360 -5.32 -0.46 30.26
N VAL A 361 -4.56 -1.48 29.88
CA VAL A 361 -4.81 -2.86 30.32
C VAL A 361 -4.63 -2.99 31.83
N ALA A 362 -3.61 -2.36 32.40
CA ALA A 362 -3.41 -2.34 33.86
C ALA A 362 -4.56 -1.64 34.59
N GLU A 363 -5.03 -0.49 34.08
CA GLU A 363 -6.21 0.21 34.61
C GLU A 363 -7.47 -0.65 34.53
N LEU A 364 -7.71 -1.32 33.40
CA LEU A 364 -8.85 -2.21 33.21
C LEU A 364 -8.84 -3.34 34.24
N ASN A 365 -7.70 -3.99 34.44
CA ASN A 365 -7.56 -5.05 35.45
C ASN A 365 -7.87 -4.53 36.86
N ARG A 366 -7.42 -3.31 37.20
CA ARG A 366 -7.75 -2.66 38.48
C ARG A 366 -9.25 -2.44 38.61
N TYR A 367 -9.91 -1.90 37.58
CA TYR A 367 -11.37 -1.68 37.61
C TYR A 367 -12.16 -2.99 37.70
N GLN A 368 -11.70 -4.07 37.07
CA GLN A 368 -12.32 -5.39 37.23
C GLN A 368 -12.23 -5.90 38.67
N ILE A 369 -11.07 -5.70 39.33
CA ILE A 369 -10.91 -6.06 40.75
C ILE A 369 -11.79 -5.18 41.63
N GLU A 370 -11.86 -3.88 41.38
CA GLU A 370 -12.70 -2.94 42.12
C GLU A 370 -14.19 -3.30 41.94
N LEU A 371 -14.65 -3.59 40.73
CA LEU A 371 -16.02 -4.02 40.45
C LEU A 371 -16.36 -5.29 41.23
N ALA A 372 -15.54 -6.34 41.13
CA ALA A 372 -15.76 -7.59 41.86
C ALA A 372 -15.75 -7.37 43.39
N SER A 373 -14.98 -6.41 43.88
CA SER A 373 -14.95 -6.03 45.29
C SER A 373 -16.24 -5.31 45.71
N PHE A 374 -16.74 -4.39 44.89
CA PHE A 374 -17.99 -3.68 45.14
C PHE A 374 -19.22 -4.58 45.04
N GLU A 375 -19.26 -5.51 44.08
CA GLU A 375 -20.34 -6.51 44.00
C GLU A 375 -20.40 -7.36 45.28
N ARG A 376 -19.25 -7.80 45.79
CA ARG A 376 -19.18 -8.50 47.07
C ARG A 376 -19.59 -7.62 48.25
N LEU A 377 -19.18 -6.36 48.25
CA LEU A 377 -19.52 -5.41 49.30
C LEU A 377 -21.03 -5.11 49.30
N GLU A 378 -21.65 -5.00 48.13
CA GLU A 378 -23.08 -4.79 47.97
C GLU A 378 -23.88 -5.95 48.59
N ILE A 379 -23.53 -7.19 48.26
CA ILE A 379 -24.18 -8.38 48.83
C ILE A 379 -24.06 -8.39 50.36
N ASN A 380 -22.87 -8.08 50.87
CA ASN A 380 -22.63 -8.00 52.31
C ASN A 380 -23.44 -6.87 52.96
N GLU A 381 -23.50 -5.70 52.35
CA GLU A 381 -24.20 -4.53 52.88
C GLU A 381 -25.71 -4.71 52.84
N GLN A 382 -26.25 -5.35 51.80
CA GLN A 382 -27.67 -5.73 51.73
C GLN A 382 -28.04 -6.63 52.91
N GLY A 383 -27.23 -7.67 53.18
CA GLY A 383 -27.44 -8.54 54.35
C GLY A 383 -27.21 -7.86 55.70
N ALA A 384 -26.27 -6.91 55.79
CA ALA A 384 -26.03 -6.15 57.01
C ALA A 384 -27.15 -5.10 57.27
N ALA A 385 -27.71 -4.51 56.22
CA ALA A 385 -28.82 -3.56 56.31
C ALA A 385 -30.09 -4.23 56.81
N THR A 386 -30.45 -5.42 56.30
CA THR A 386 -31.63 -6.16 56.76
C THR A 386 -31.52 -6.50 58.24
N ARG A 387 -30.39 -7.08 58.68
CA ARG A 387 -30.17 -7.40 60.11
C ARG A 387 -30.23 -6.17 61.02
N ARG A 388 -29.68 -5.03 60.57
CA ARG A 388 -29.77 -3.77 61.34
C ARG A 388 -31.20 -3.29 61.46
N LEU A 389 -32.00 -3.37 60.38
CA LEU A 389 -33.41 -3.00 60.40
C LEU A 389 -34.23 -3.92 61.31
N GLU A 390 -34.02 -5.24 61.23
CA GLU A 390 -34.69 -6.23 62.09
C GLU A 390 -34.38 -5.94 63.57
N LYS A 391 -33.10 -5.75 63.91
CA LYS A 391 -32.68 -5.41 65.27
C LYS A 391 -33.33 -4.11 65.77
N LEU A 392 -33.33 -3.07 64.95
CA LEU A 392 -33.98 -1.80 65.29
C LEU A 392 -35.50 -1.96 65.47
N GLN A 393 -36.16 -2.77 64.65
CA GLN A 393 -37.59 -3.06 64.79
C GLN A 393 -37.87 -3.79 66.11
N GLU A 394 -37.07 -4.79 66.48
CA GLU A 394 -37.19 -5.50 67.76
C GLU A 394 -36.99 -4.56 68.97
N GLU A 395 -35.99 -3.69 68.91
CA GLU A 395 -35.73 -2.67 69.94
C GLU A 395 -36.90 -1.68 70.05
N VAL A 396 -37.42 -1.19 68.92
CA VAL A 396 -38.59 -0.29 68.91
C VAL A 396 -39.83 -0.98 69.46
N GLN A 397 -40.08 -2.25 69.11
CA GLN A 397 -41.21 -3.03 69.63
C GLN A 397 -41.10 -3.22 71.15
N THR A 398 -39.91 -3.56 71.66
CA THR A 398 -39.70 -3.71 73.11
C THR A 398 -39.86 -2.39 73.85
N LEU A 399 -39.33 -1.28 73.32
CA LEU A 399 -39.54 0.05 73.89
C LEU A 399 -41.01 0.48 73.85
N THR A 400 -41.72 0.19 72.75
CA THR A 400 -43.16 0.49 72.62
C THR A 400 -43.98 -0.31 73.64
N ARG A 401 -43.66 -1.60 73.84
CA ARG A 401 -44.31 -2.43 74.86
C ARG A 401 -44.09 -1.88 76.26
N ARG A 402 -42.84 -1.56 76.62
CA ARG A 402 -42.51 -0.94 77.92
C ARG A 402 -43.18 0.43 78.09
N GLY A 403 -43.29 1.20 77.01
CA GLY A 403 -43.99 2.48 77.00
C GLY A 403 -45.49 2.31 77.29
N ARG A 404 -46.14 1.29 76.70
CA ARG A 404 -47.54 0.96 77.00
C ARG A 404 -47.73 0.50 78.44
N GLU A 405 -46.91 -0.45 78.91
CA GLU A 405 -46.93 -0.91 80.31
C GLU A 405 -46.74 0.27 81.29
N GLY A 406 -45.87 1.23 80.96
CA GLY A 406 -45.67 2.45 81.74
C GLY A 406 -46.88 3.39 81.71
N GLN A 407 -47.60 3.47 80.60
CA GLN A 407 -48.84 4.27 80.49
C GLN A 407 -50.01 3.62 81.25
N ASP A 408 -50.15 2.30 81.17
CA ASP A 408 -51.19 1.55 81.87
C ASP A 408 -51.01 1.67 83.38
N THR A 409 -49.78 1.47 83.89
CA THR A 409 -49.47 1.65 85.32
C THR A 409 -49.68 3.09 85.79
N TYR A 410 -49.33 4.08 84.96
CA TYR A 410 -49.64 5.49 85.27
C TYR A 410 -51.14 5.74 85.37
N LYS A 411 -51.93 5.19 84.44
CA LYS A 411 -53.39 5.30 84.46
C LYS A 411 -53.97 4.67 85.73
N GLU A 412 -53.55 3.47 86.11
CA GLU A 412 -53.97 2.81 87.35
C GLU A 412 -53.65 3.65 88.59
N LEU A 413 -52.45 4.25 88.65
CA LEU A 413 -52.06 5.13 89.77
C LEU A 413 -52.86 6.44 89.81
N VAL A 414 -53.20 7.01 88.65
CA VAL A 414 -54.06 8.20 88.56
C VAL A 414 -55.47 7.88 89.04
N ASP A 415 -56.03 6.75 88.60
CA ASP A 415 -57.35 6.29 89.02
C ASP A 415 -57.38 6.03 90.54
N ALA A 416 -56.36 5.35 91.07
CA ALA A 416 -56.21 5.11 92.51
C ALA A 416 -56.05 6.42 93.31
N LYS A 417 -55.27 7.38 92.79
CA LYS A 417 -55.14 8.70 93.41
C LYS A 417 -56.48 9.44 93.42
N ALA A 418 -57.24 9.40 92.34
CA ALA A 418 -58.56 10.05 92.27
C ALA A 418 -59.51 9.45 93.31
N LEU A 419 -59.54 8.13 93.47
CA LEU A 419 -60.31 7.45 94.52
C LEU A 419 -59.89 7.87 95.93
N LEU A 420 -58.59 7.90 96.22
CA LEU A 420 -58.08 8.36 97.51
C LEU A 420 -58.39 9.85 97.77
N GLN A 421 -58.40 10.68 96.73
CA GLN A 421 -58.80 12.08 96.85
C GLN A 421 -60.28 12.22 97.20
N THR A 422 -61.16 11.43 96.56
CA THR A 422 -62.58 11.40 96.93
C THR A 422 -62.78 10.92 98.36
N GLU A 423 -62.07 9.87 98.80
CA GLU A 423 -62.13 9.39 100.19
C GLU A 423 -61.66 10.46 101.19
N ILE A 424 -60.59 11.20 100.88
CA ILE A 424 -60.11 12.30 101.73
C ILE A 424 -61.13 13.45 101.78
N GLU A 425 -61.78 13.78 100.66
CA GLU A 425 -62.82 14.80 100.61
C GLU A 425 -64.05 14.40 101.42
N ASP A 426 -64.49 13.15 101.32
CA ASP A 426 -65.59 12.59 102.11
C ASP A 426 -65.25 12.62 103.62
N MET A 427 -64.05 12.16 104.00
CA MET A 427 -63.59 12.21 105.40
C MET A 427 -63.47 13.64 105.93
N LYS A 428 -63.03 14.60 105.12
CA LYS A 428 -63.01 16.02 105.50
C LYS A 428 -64.42 16.57 105.67
N ALA A 429 -65.34 16.22 104.76
CA ALA A 429 -66.74 16.61 104.89
C ALA A 429 -67.34 16.07 106.20
N GLU A 430 -67.09 14.80 106.54
CA GLU A 430 -67.49 14.22 107.84
C GLU A 430 -66.91 14.99 109.03
N ILE A 431 -65.61 15.35 109.01
CA ILE A 431 -64.99 16.13 110.09
C ILE A 431 -65.63 17.51 110.20
N THR A 432 -65.82 18.23 109.09
CA THR A 432 -66.46 19.55 109.11
C THR A 432 -67.90 19.49 109.58
N MET A 433 -68.64 18.43 109.24
CA MET A 433 -69.99 18.21 109.77
C MET A 433 -69.96 18.01 111.28
N ARG A 434 -69.02 17.21 111.81
CA ARG A 434 -68.82 17.05 113.26
C ARG A 434 -68.42 18.35 113.94
N GLU A 435 -67.51 19.14 113.36
CA GLU A 435 -67.12 20.44 113.91
C GLU A 435 -68.29 21.45 113.92
N VAL A 436 -69.15 21.41 112.89
CA VAL A 436 -70.38 22.23 112.85
C VAL A 436 -71.40 21.75 113.89
N GLU A 437 -71.53 20.44 114.09
CA GLU A 437 -72.35 19.86 115.15
C GLU A 437 -71.84 20.29 116.54
N GLU A 438 -70.54 20.16 116.81
CA GLU A 438 -69.90 20.61 118.06
C GLU A 438 -70.03 22.13 118.27
N ALA A 439 -69.87 22.94 117.23
CA ALA A 439 -70.04 24.40 117.31
C ALA A 439 -71.51 24.79 117.57
N ASN A 440 -72.47 24.07 116.97
CA ASN A 440 -73.89 24.25 117.26
C ASN A 440 -74.24 23.84 118.70
N GLU A 441 -73.66 22.74 119.20
CA GLU A 441 -73.80 22.32 120.60
C GLU A 441 -73.21 23.36 121.56
N ALA A 442 -72.00 23.87 121.31
CA ALA A 442 -71.39 24.92 122.12
C ALA A 442 -72.16 26.26 122.06
N ALA A 443 -72.76 26.60 120.92
CA ALA A 443 -73.64 27.77 120.79
C ALA A 443 -74.97 27.60 121.55
N LEU A 444 -75.47 26.36 121.69
CA LEU A 444 -76.62 26.00 122.51
C LEU A 444 -76.29 26.03 124.01
N GLU A 445 -75.05 25.73 124.42
CA GLU A 445 -74.61 25.79 125.81
C GLU A 445 -74.26 27.22 126.31
N SER A 446 -74.06 28.17 125.40
CA SER A 446 -73.69 29.57 125.70
C SER A 446 -74.83 30.59 125.56
N ALA A 447 -76.06 30.12 125.28
CA ALA A 447 -77.31 30.88 125.29
C ALA A 447 -78.15 30.54 126.53
#